data_AF-A0A1I2QN34-F1
#
_entry.id   AF-A0A1I2QN34-F1
#
_cell.length_a   1.000
_cell.length_b   1.000
_cell.length_c   1.000
_cell.angle_alpha   90.00
_cell.angle_beta   90.00
_cell.angle_gamma   90.00
#
_symmetry.space_group_name_H-M   'P 1'
#
loop_
_entity.id
_entity.type
_entity.pdbx_description
1 polymer ?
#
loop_
_entity_poly.entity_id
_entity_poly.type
_entity_poly.pdbx_seq_one_letter_code
_entity_poly.pdbx_strand_id
1 'polypeptide(L)'
;MVFPAYEDRIIQRGLAKILNAIYEQDFLDCSFGFRPNRSCHDALKVLNVYIEKRYTNYIVDVDIKGFFDHVDHQWMMRFLNHRINDPSLLRLIARFLKAGYMEKGTWYASEKGTPQGGLISPILANIYLHYVLIYGL
;
A
#
# COMPACT_ATOMS: atom_id res chain seq x y z
N MET A 1 0.51 -0.62 -23.91
CA MET A 1 -0.10 -0.58 -22.57
C MET A 1 -0.85 -1.88 -22.36
N VAL A 2 -0.24 -2.89 -21.72
CA VAL A 2 -0.96 -4.10 -21.32
C VAL A 2 -1.76 -3.74 -20.08
N PHE A 3 -3.07 -3.53 -20.26
CA PHE A 3 -4.00 -3.53 -19.14
C PHE A 3 -4.00 -4.96 -18.56
N PRO A 4 -4.00 -5.13 -17.22
CA PRO A 4 -4.30 -6.43 -16.64
C PRO A 4 -5.59 -6.93 -17.26
N ALA A 5 -5.69 -8.24 -17.52
CA ALA A 5 -6.91 -8.82 -18.07
C ALA A 5 -8.11 -8.37 -17.23
N TYR A 6 -9.28 -8.20 -17.85
CA TYR A 6 -10.47 -7.73 -17.14
C TYR A 6 -10.76 -8.58 -15.88
N GLU A 7 -10.53 -9.89 -15.98
CA GLU A 7 -10.63 -10.84 -14.88
C GLU A 7 -9.62 -10.54 -13.74
N ASP A 8 -8.37 -10.25 -14.06
CA ASP A 8 -7.35 -9.86 -13.08
C ASP A 8 -7.77 -8.62 -12.31
N ARG A 9 -8.40 -7.64 -12.98
CA ARG A 9 -8.92 -6.44 -12.31
C ARG A 9 -10.05 -6.76 -11.34
N ILE A 10 -10.95 -7.68 -11.69
CA ILE A 10 -12.00 -8.15 -10.78
C ILE A 10 -11.38 -8.81 -9.55
N ILE A 11 -10.42 -9.71 -9.76
CA ILE A 11 -9.75 -10.44 -8.69
C ILE A 11 -8.98 -9.46 -7.78
N GLN A 12 -8.21 -8.53 -8.36
CA GLN A 12 -7.49 -7.51 -7.59
C GLN A 12 -8.44 -6.61 -6.78
N ARG A 13 -9.61 -6.26 -7.34
CA ARG A 13 -10.62 -5.47 -6.63
C ARG A 13 -11.23 -6.25 -5.46
N GLY A 14 -11.50 -7.54 -5.66
CA GLY A 14 -11.98 -8.44 -4.60
C GLY A 14 -10.96 -8.56 -3.47
N LEU A 15 -9.69 -8.81 -3.82
CA LEU A 15 -8.58 -8.85 -2.87
C LEU A 15 -8.42 -7.54 -2.11
N ALA A 16 -8.49 -6.41 -2.79
CA ALA A 16 -8.39 -5.11 -2.13
C ALA A 16 -9.50 -4.90 -1.11
N LYS A 17 -10.74 -5.33 -1.40
CA LYS A 17 -11.84 -5.29 -0.43
C LYS A 17 -11.57 -6.16 0.80
N ILE A 18 -11.09 -7.38 0.59
CA ILE A 18 -10.76 -8.31 1.68
C ILE A 18 -9.65 -7.72 2.55
N LEU A 19 -8.56 -7.24 1.94
CA LEU A 19 -7.44 -6.65 2.67
C LEU A 19 -7.86 -5.39 3.45
N ASN A 20 -8.66 -4.51 2.84
CA ASN A 20 -9.20 -3.35 3.56
C ASN A 20 -10.03 -3.80 4.78
N ALA A 21 -10.89 -4.81 4.63
CA ALA A 21 -11.68 -5.31 5.76
C ALA A 21 -10.83 -5.87 6.90
N ILE A 22 -9.67 -6.47 6.59
CA ILE A 22 -8.75 -7.04 7.59
C ILE A 22 -7.92 -5.95 8.30
N TYR A 23 -7.40 -4.98 7.55
CA TYR A 23 -6.37 -4.05 8.02
C TYR A 23 -6.87 -2.64 8.39
N GLU A 24 -8.06 -2.23 7.94
CA GLU A 24 -8.57 -0.88 8.23
C GLU A 24 -8.69 -0.59 9.72
N GLN A 25 -8.92 -1.63 10.53
CA GLN A 25 -8.98 -1.54 11.99
C GLN A 25 -7.61 -1.34 12.65
N ASP A 26 -6.53 -1.74 11.98
CA ASP A 26 -5.16 -1.63 12.52
C ASP A 26 -4.49 -0.33 12.08
N PHE A 27 -4.89 0.25 10.93
CA PHE A 27 -4.24 1.44 10.39
C PHE A 27 -4.34 2.66 11.30
N LEU A 28 -3.19 3.28 11.55
CA LEU A 28 -3.04 4.50 12.35
C LEU A 28 -3.95 5.62 11.85
N ASP A 29 -4.52 6.40 12.78
CA ASP A 29 -5.38 7.53 12.45
C ASP A 29 -4.70 8.65 11.67
N CYS A 30 -3.37 8.72 11.71
CA CYS A 30 -2.58 9.65 10.92
C CYS A 30 -2.34 9.17 9.47
N SER A 31 -2.77 7.96 9.11
CA SER A 31 -2.71 7.46 7.73
C SER A 31 -4.01 7.81 6.99
N PHE A 32 -3.92 8.68 5.97
CA PHE A 32 -5.07 9.15 5.21
C PHE A 32 -5.12 8.63 3.77
N GLY A 33 -4.00 8.12 3.24
CA GLY A 33 -3.88 7.69 1.85
C GLY A 33 -4.69 6.44 1.53
N PHE A 34 -5.44 6.45 0.42
CA PHE A 34 -6.11 5.28 -0.16
C PHE A 34 -7.01 4.48 0.80
N ARG A 35 -7.56 5.13 1.84
CA ARG A 35 -8.46 4.52 2.82
C ARG A 35 -9.91 4.91 2.57
N PRO A 36 -10.88 4.01 2.82
CA PRO A 36 -12.29 4.36 2.76
C PRO A 36 -12.60 5.47 3.78
N ASN A 37 -13.40 6.45 3.37
CA ASN A 37 -13.83 7.59 4.19
C ASN A 37 -12.70 8.51 4.72
N ARG A 38 -11.49 8.47 4.12
CA ARG A 38 -10.42 9.43 4.40
C ARG A 38 -9.98 10.14 3.13
N SER A 39 -9.73 11.44 3.22
CA SER A 39 -9.32 12.27 2.09
C SER A 39 -8.09 13.11 2.40
N CYS A 40 -7.44 13.63 1.35
CA CYS A 40 -6.35 14.59 1.49
C CYS A 40 -6.78 15.84 2.28
N HIS A 41 -8.05 16.24 2.18
CA HIS A 41 -8.57 17.36 2.95
C HIS A 41 -8.59 17.08 4.46
N ASP A 42 -8.81 15.83 4.87
CA ASP A 42 -8.78 15.47 6.29
C ASP A 42 -7.35 15.50 6.84
N ALA A 43 -6.36 15.09 6.04
CA ALA A 43 -4.95 15.25 6.37
C ALA A 43 -4.58 16.73 6.56
N LEU A 44 -5.03 17.61 5.65
CA LEU A 44 -4.79 19.05 5.74
C LEU A 44 -5.47 19.69 6.97
N LYS A 45 -6.70 19.28 7.29
CA LYS A 45 -7.40 19.76 8.51
C LYS A 45 -6.61 19.42 9.76
N VAL A 46 -6.11 18.19 9.86
CA VAL A 46 -5.30 17.74 11.00
C VAL A 46 -3.99 18.53 11.06
N LEU A 47 -3.31 18.71 9.93
CA LEU A 47 -2.08 19.50 9.85
C LEU A 47 -2.31 20.96 10.30
N ASN A 48 -3.37 21.61 9.82
CA ASN A 48 -3.71 22.98 10.21
C ASN A 48 -3.92 23.09 11.73
N VAL A 49 -4.61 22.14 12.34
CA VAL A 49 -4.80 22.13 13.81
C VAL A 49 -3.46 22.05 14.55
N TYR A 50 -2.50 21.26 14.07
CA TYR A 50 -1.17 21.18 14.69
C TYR A 50 -0.37 22.47 14.52
N ILE A 51 -0.44 23.11 13.36
CA ILE A 51 0.26 24.37 13.09
C ILE A 51 -0.35 25.54 13.87
N GLU A 52 -1.68 25.65 13.89
CA GLU A 52 -2.39 26.78 14.50
C GLU A 52 -2.53 26.67 16.02
N LYS A 53 -2.76 25.46 16.54
CA LYS A 53 -3.10 25.27 17.97
C LYS A 53 -1.94 24.77 18.82
N ARG A 54 -0.80 24.38 18.22
CA ARG A 54 0.38 23.95 18.96
C ARG A 54 1.59 24.78 18.56
N TYR A 55 2.53 24.93 19.50
CA TYR A 55 3.83 25.55 19.21
C TYR A 55 4.65 24.63 18.31
N THR A 56 4.48 24.79 17.00
CA THR A 56 5.15 24.01 15.96
C THR A 56 6.14 24.93 15.23
N ASN A 57 7.43 24.79 15.52
CA ASN A 57 8.49 25.62 14.93
C ASN A 57 9.07 25.03 13.64
N TYR A 58 8.90 23.72 13.43
CA TYR A 58 9.50 22.99 12.32
C TYR A 58 8.53 21.94 11.78
N ILE A 59 8.52 21.77 10.46
CA ILE A 59 7.80 20.72 9.75
C ILE A 59 8.84 19.93 8.97
N VAL A 60 8.81 18.60 9.13
CA VAL A 60 9.69 17.69 8.38
C VAL A 60 8.84 17.04 7.30
N ASP A 61 9.16 17.34 6.04
CA ASP A 61 8.58 16.71 4.87
C ASP A 61 9.48 15.55 4.42
N VAL A 62 8.91 14.35 4.29
CA VAL A 62 9.62 13.13 3.90
C VAL A 62 8.84 12.45 2.80
N ASP A 63 9.49 12.25 1.66
CA ASP A 63 8.95 11.48 0.54
C ASP A 63 9.81 10.24 0.25
N ILE A 64 9.16 9.12 -0.07
CA ILE A 64 9.85 7.88 -0.42
C ILE A 64 9.89 7.76 -1.94
N LYS A 65 11.02 8.17 -2.52
CA LYS A 65 11.25 8.12 -3.95
C LYS A 65 11.12 6.69 -4.49
N GLY A 66 10.21 6.49 -5.44
CA GLY A 66 10.01 5.20 -6.09
C GLY A 66 9.54 4.11 -5.12
N PHE A 67 8.73 4.44 -4.11
CA PHE A 67 8.23 3.48 -3.13
C PHE A 67 7.76 2.16 -3.77
N PHE A 68 6.89 2.27 -4.78
CA PHE A 68 6.32 1.12 -5.46
C PHE A 68 7.34 0.29 -6.24
N ASP A 69 8.50 0.82 -6.57
CA ASP A 69 9.55 0.11 -7.30
C ASP A 69 10.51 -0.64 -6.36
N HIS A 70 10.53 -0.25 -5.07
CA HIS A 70 11.51 -0.75 -4.09
C HIS A 70 10.91 -1.64 -2.99
N VAL A 71 9.61 -1.91 -3.01
CA VAL A 71 8.95 -2.79 -2.02
C VAL A 71 9.58 -4.18 -2.04
N ASP A 72 10.12 -4.63 -0.90
CA ASP A 72 10.65 -5.99 -0.78
C ASP A 72 9.50 -7.00 -0.63
N HIS A 73 9.41 -7.96 -1.56
CA HIS A 73 8.33 -8.95 -1.56
C HIS A 73 8.40 -9.90 -0.38
N GLN A 74 9.61 -10.26 0.09
CA GLN A 74 9.75 -11.17 1.22
C GLN A 74 9.23 -10.50 2.50
N TRP A 75 9.58 -9.23 2.71
CA TRP A 75 9.03 -8.45 3.82
C TRP A 75 7.53 -8.23 3.70
N MET A 76 7.03 -7.88 2.52
CA MET A 76 5.59 -7.77 2.26
C MET A 76 4.85 -9.06 2.65
N MET A 77 5.36 -10.22 2.22
CA MET A 77 4.75 -11.51 2.54
C MET A 77 4.84 -11.85 4.03
N ARG A 78 5.91 -11.44 4.73
CA ARG A 78 6.02 -11.57 6.19
C ARG A 78 4.99 -10.70 6.90
N PHE A 79 4.83 -9.45 6.46
CA PHE A 79 3.83 -8.54 7.00
C PHE A 79 2.41 -9.08 6.83
N LEU A 80 2.09 -9.59 5.64
CA LEU A 80 0.78 -10.18 5.37
C LEU A 80 0.51 -11.43 6.25
N ASN A 81 1.52 -12.25 6.48
CA ASN A 81 1.44 -13.44 7.34
C ASN A 81 1.13 -13.12 8.81
N HIS A 82 1.32 -11.89 9.29
CA HIS A 82 0.97 -11.55 10.67
C HIS A 82 -0.54 -11.58 10.93
N ARG A 83 -1.37 -11.35 9.91
CA ARG A 83 -2.84 -11.31 10.04
C ARG A 83 -3.55 -12.35 9.19
N ILE A 84 -2.91 -12.83 8.11
CA ILE A 84 -3.51 -13.76 7.16
C ILE A 84 -2.84 -15.11 7.30
N ASN A 85 -3.59 -16.12 7.75
CA ASN A 85 -3.12 -17.51 7.80
C ASN A 85 -3.59 -18.36 6.61
N ASP A 86 -4.39 -17.80 5.69
CA ASP A 86 -4.86 -18.52 4.49
C ASP A 86 -3.73 -18.62 3.44
N PRO A 87 -3.18 -19.82 3.19
CA PRO A 87 -2.09 -20.01 2.23
C PRO A 87 -2.52 -19.74 0.79
N SER A 88 -3.81 -19.88 0.46
CA SER A 88 -4.35 -19.65 -0.88
C SER A 88 -4.39 -18.16 -1.20
N LEU A 89 -4.88 -17.36 -0.25
CA LEU A 89 -4.90 -15.90 -0.36
C LEU A 89 -3.49 -15.33 -0.49
N LEU A 90 -2.58 -15.77 0.38
CA LEU A 90 -1.17 -15.35 0.34
C LEU A 90 -0.49 -15.73 -0.99
N ARG A 91 -0.74 -16.94 -1.49
CA ARG A 91 -0.20 -17.37 -2.78
C ARG A 91 -0.72 -16.53 -3.92
N LEU A 92 -1.99 -16.13 -3.88
CA LEU A 92 -2.58 -15.26 -4.90
C LEU A 92 -1.96 -13.86 -4.88
N ILE A 93 -1.76 -13.28 -3.69
CA ILE A 93 -1.06 -11.99 -3.55
C ILE A 93 0.39 -12.10 -4.04
N ALA A 94 1.11 -13.16 -3.67
CA ALA A 94 2.48 -13.41 -4.13
C ALA A 94 2.56 -13.52 -5.66
N ARG A 95 1.55 -14.12 -6.32
CA ARG A 95 1.47 -14.14 -7.78
C ARG A 95 1.31 -12.74 -8.37
N PHE A 96 0.47 -11.89 -7.78
CA PHE A 96 0.33 -10.50 -8.23
C PHE A 96 1.60 -9.67 -8.03
N LEU A 97 2.34 -9.88 -6.94
CA LEU A 97 3.63 -9.22 -6.71
C LEU A 97 4.69 -9.64 -7.73
N LYS A 98 4.78 -10.95 -8.03
CA LYS A 98 5.75 -11.52 -8.98
C LYS A 98 5.40 -11.31 -10.45
N ALA A 99 4.13 -11.06 -10.78
CA ALA A 99 3.65 -10.94 -12.16
C ALA A 99 4.29 -9.78 -12.96
N GLY A 100 5.17 -8.99 -12.33
CA GLY A 100 5.85 -7.90 -12.99
C GLY A 100 5.00 -6.64 -13.03
N TYR A 101 5.63 -5.56 -13.46
CA TYR A 101 4.93 -4.34 -13.82
C TYR A 101 5.46 -3.86 -15.16
N MET A 102 4.60 -3.17 -15.91
CA MET A 102 4.93 -2.70 -17.23
C MET A 102 5.03 -1.17 -17.16
N GLU A 103 6.26 -0.66 -17.23
CA GLU A 103 6.54 0.77 -17.18
C GLU A 103 6.95 1.25 -18.57
N LYS A 104 6.27 2.28 -19.08
CA LYS A 104 6.55 2.92 -20.40
C LYS A 104 6.65 1.96 -21.59
N GLY A 105 5.96 0.81 -21.54
CA GLY A 105 5.91 -0.17 -22.62
C GLY A 105 6.97 -1.27 -22.55
N THR A 106 7.80 -1.28 -21.52
CA THR A 106 8.78 -2.34 -21.25
C THR A 106 8.28 -3.23 -20.12
N TRP A 107 8.37 -4.55 -20.30
CA TRP A 107 8.00 -5.53 -19.28
C TRP A 107 9.20 -5.76 -18.36
N TYR A 108 9.00 -5.56 -17.05
CA TYR A 108 10.02 -5.83 -16.04
C TYR A 108 9.60 -7.04 -15.20
N ALA A 109 10.46 -8.06 -15.14
CA ALA A 109 10.34 -9.11 -14.15
C ALA A 109 10.51 -8.48 -12.75
N SER A 110 9.49 -8.60 -11.89
CA SER A 110 9.51 -7.97 -10.57
C SER A 110 10.21 -8.88 -9.58
N GLU A 111 11.50 -8.65 -9.36
CA GLU A 111 12.21 -9.16 -8.17
C GLU A 111 11.90 -8.33 -6.92
N LYS A 112 11.49 -7.05 -7.12
CA LYS A 112 11.09 -6.07 -6.10
C LYS A 112 10.02 -5.14 -6.67
N GLY A 113 9.24 -4.51 -5.80
CA GLY A 113 8.21 -3.53 -6.13
C GLY A 113 6.78 -4.10 -6.19
N THR A 114 5.78 -3.28 -6.45
CA THR A 114 4.40 -3.74 -6.70
C THR A 114 3.92 -3.23 -8.05
N PRO A 115 2.96 -3.90 -8.72
CA PRO A 115 2.45 -3.44 -10.00
C PRO A 115 1.96 -1.99 -9.95
N GLN A 116 2.70 -1.05 -10.56
CA GLN A 116 2.23 0.32 -10.74
C GLN A 116 0.96 0.28 -11.62
N GLY A 117 -0.18 0.62 -11.03
CA GLY A 117 -1.50 0.57 -11.69
C GLY A 117 -2.36 -0.67 -11.38
N GLY A 118 -1.90 -1.57 -10.51
CA GLY A 118 -2.75 -2.61 -9.92
C GLY A 118 -3.75 -2.05 -8.92
N LEU A 119 -5.00 -2.52 -8.93
CA LEU A 119 -6.04 -2.06 -8.00
C LEU A 119 -5.74 -2.46 -6.53
N ILE A 120 -4.86 -3.44 -6.36
CA ILE A 120 -4.42 -3.94 -5.05
C ILE A 120 -3.20 -3.20 -4.51
N SER A 121 -2.45 -2.49 -5.35
CA SER A 121 -1.18 -1.86 -4.97
C SER A 121 -1.31 -0.79 -3.86
N PRO A 122 -2.35 0.07 -3.85
CA PRO A 122 -2.50 1.07 -2.80
C PRO A 122 -2.69 0.48 -1.39
N ILE A 123 -3.48 -0.60 -1.26
CA ILE A 123 -3.67 -1.23 0.04
C ILE A 123 -2.42 -1.98 0.50
N LEU A 124 -1.69 -2.61 -0.43
CA LEU A 124 -0.39 -3.24 -0.11
C LEU A 124 0.63 -2.19 0.36
N ALA A 125 0.67 -1.02 -0.26
CA ALA A 125 1.51 0.09 0.18
C ALA A 125 1.20 0.52 1.62
N ASN A 126 -0.08 0.71 1.93
CA ASN A 126 -0.51 1.08 3.27
C ASN A 126 -0.14 0.02 4.32
N ILE A 127 -0.31 -1.26 4.00
CA ILE A 127 0.11 -2.37 4.88
C ILE A 127 1.62 -2.30 5.12
N TYR A 128 2.41 -2.19 4.07
CA TYR A 128 3.87 -2.14 4.20
C TYR A 128 4.34 -0.95 5.05
N LEU A 129 3.83 0.25 4.77
CA LEU A 129 4.16 1.45 5.53
C LEU A 129 3.70 1.35 6.98
N HIS A 130 2.52 0.78 7.24
CA HIS A 130 2.04 0.56 8.59
C HIS A 130 3.03 -0.28 9.41
N TYR A 131 3.50 -1.41 8.87
CA TYR A 131 4.47 -2.25 9.57
C TYR A 131 5.84 -1.60 9.70
N VAL A 132 6.35 -0.93 8.66
CA VAL A 132 7.65 -0.23 8.72
C VAL A 132 7.63 0.88 9.76
N LEU A 133 6.58 1.72 9.77
CA LEU A 133 6.48 2.86 10.69
C LEU A 133 6.24 2.44 12.15
N ILE A 134 5.53 1.32 12.38
CA ILE A 134 5.25 0.84 13.74
C ILE A 134 6.41 0.04 14.32
N TYR A 135 7.01 -0.86 13.52
CA TYR A 135 8.03 -1.78 14.02
C TYR A 135 9.46 -1.27 13.83
N GLY A 136 9.67 -0.17 13.10
CA GLY A 136 10.98 0.50 13.00
C GLY A 136 12.10 -0.39 12.45
N LEU A 137 11.76 -1.29 11.52
CA LEU A 137 12.73 -2.15 10.82
C LEU A 137 13.44 -1.40 9.69
#